data_AF-A0A4Q3RMN3-F1
#
_entry.id   AF-A0A4Q3RMN3-F1
#
_cell.length_a   1.000
_cell.length_b   1.000
_cell.length_c   1.000
_cell.angle_alpha   90.00
_cell.angle_beta   90.00
_cell.angle_gamma   90.00
#
_symmetry.space_group_name_H-M   'P 1'
#
loop_
_entity.id
_entity.type
_entity.pdbx_description
1 polymer ?
#
loop_
_entity_poly.entity_id
_entity_poly.type
_entity_poly.pdbx_seq_one_letter_code
_entity_poly.pdbx_strand_id
1 'polypeptide(L)'
;NNVANDPVQAKNDPASGKMSGIGLTPEAIEQNPVMYELMLEHAWSNQPVNLESWLKGYAERRYGAKNIHAENAWMILKNTVYNGGISSGGPESMIVARPGFMNSRRWANPKKFYDPKDLIPALEQLLAASDELKSSEGFQYDLVDVTRQVLANYADTVHRCTNAMQETSLHCGEIRTPHCTNIPTGNGLAC
;
A
#
# COMPACT_ATOMS: atom_id res chain seq x y z
N ASN A 1 4.68 10.74 -4.34
CA ASN A 1 5.12 12.04 -4.91
C ASN A 1 5.71 11.94 -6.30
N ASN A 2 6.55 10.95 -6.60
CA ASN A 2 7.26 10.83 -7.88
C ASN A 2 6.34 10.90 -9.11
N VAL A 3 5.31 10.05 -9.18
CA VAL A 3 4.37 10.03 -10.33
C VAL A 3 3.73 11.39 -10.58
N ALA A 4 3.44 12.17 -9.54
CA ALA A 4 2.79 13.48 -9.65
C ALA A 4 3.71 14.61 -10.18
N ASN A 5 5.02 14.40 -10.22
CA ASN A 5 6.00 15.45 -10.51
C ASN A 5 6.96 15.06 -11.63
N ASP A 6 7.51 13.84 -11.57
CA ASP A 6 8.63 13.39 -12.39
C ASP A 6 8.34 13.46 -13.91
N PRO A 7 7.14 13.14 -14.43
CA PRO A 7 6.87 13.25 -15.87
C PRO A 7 7.03 14.69 -16.41
N VAL A 8 6.57 15.67 -15.64
CA VAL A 8 6.67 17.10 -16.01
C VAL A 8 8.11 17.59 -15.86
N GLN A 9 8.79 17.16 -14.80
CA GLN A 9 10.20 17.48 -14.59
C GLN A 9 11.07 16.91 -15.72
N ALA A 10 10.88 15.64 -16.08
CA ALA A 10 11.59 14.98 -17.17
C ALA A 10 11.34 15.68 -18.52
N LYS A 11 10.11 16.12 -18.79
CA LYS A 11 9.79 16.88 -20.00
C LYS A 11 10.47 18.24 -20.06
N ASN A 12 10.57 18.92 -18.92
CA ASN A 12 11.13 20.27 -18.82
C ASN A 12 12.66 20.27 -18.60
N ASP A 13 13.28 19.12 -18.37
CA ASP A 13 14.72 18.99 -18.18
C ASP A 13 15.45 19.40 -19.48
N PRO A 14 16.50 20.25 -19.43
CA PRO A 14 17.31 20.56 -20.60
C PRO A 14 17.92 19.33 -21.30
N ALA A 15 18.10 18.23 -20.58
CA ALA A 15 18.58 16.95 -21.10
C ALA A 15 17.49 16.06 -21.72
N SER A 16 16.21 16.49 -21.71
CA SER A 16 15.07 15.74 -22.24
C SER A 16 15.17 15.39 -23.74
N GLY A 17 15.95 16.18 -24.50
CA GLY A 17 16.32 15.89 -25.88
C GLY A 17 15.12 15.67 -26.81
N LYS A 18 14.82 14.40 -27.14
CA LYS A 18 13.75 13.99 -28.06
C LYS A 18 12.55 13.33 -27.36
N MET A 19 12.36 13.58 -26.06
CA MET A 19 11.21 13.06 -25.32
C MET A 19 9.90 13.44 -26.05
N SER A 20 9.18 12.43 -26.55
CA SER A 20 7.99 12.62 -27.41
C SER A 20 6.71 12.13 -26.75
N GLY A 21 6.78 11.55 -25.55
CA GLY A 21 5.61 11.05 -24.84
C GLY A 21 5.97 10.31 -23.56
N ILE A 22 4.92 9.85 -22.89
CA ILE A 22 4.95 8.99 -21.71
C ILE A 22 4.12 7.74 -21.99
N GLY A 23 4.38 6.67 -21.23
CA GLY A 23 3.64 5.41 -21.36
C GLY A 23 3.68 4.59 -20.08
N LEU A 24 2.81 3.60 -20.03
CA LEU A 24 2.70 2.63 -18.93
C LEU A 24 3.14 1.26 -19.47
N THR A 25 4.11 0.64 -18.81
CA THR A 25 4.62 -0.70 -19.18
C THR A 25 4.56 -1.67 -17.99
N PRO A 26 3.38 -1.88 -17.38
CA PRO A 26 3.25 -2.82 -16.28
C PRO A 26 3.36 -4.27 -16.79
N GLU A 27 3.87 -5.18 -15.96
CA GLU A 27 3.83 -6.62 -16.27
C GLU A 27 2.40 -7.15 -16.33
N ALA A 28 1.50 -6.59 -15.51
CA ALA A 28 0.07 -6.88 -15.49
C ALA A 28 -0.76 -5.64 -15.08
N ILE A 29 -2.02 -5.60 -15.53
CA ILE A 29 -3.01 -4.58 -15.16
C ILE A 29 -3.94 -5.09 -14.06
N GLU A 30 -5.02 -4.37 -13.74
CA GLU A 30 -6.03 -4.73 -12.72
C GLU A 30 -5.56 -4.62 -11.25
N GLN A 31 -4.64 -3.70 -10.97
CA GLN A 31 -4.26 -3.33 -9.60
C GLN A 31 -4.01 -1.82 -9.51
N ASN A 32 -4.07 -1.25 -8.31
CA ASN A 32 -3.74 0.17 -8.00
C ASN A 32 -4.17 1.19 -9.08
N PRO A 33 -5.47 1.29 -9.44
CA PRO A 33 -5.94 2.14 -10.54
C PRO A 33 -5.54 3.62 -10.38
N VAL A 34 -5.41 4.10 -9.14
CA VAL A 34 -4.94 5.46 -8.82
C VAL A 34 -3.58 5.80 -9.45
N MET A 35 -2.67 4.83 -9.56
CA MET A 35 -1.33 5.05 -10.11
C MET A 35 -1.38 5.25 -11.63
N TYR A 36 -2.26 4.51 -12.30
CA TYR A 36 -2.48 4.60 -13.74
C TYR A 36 -3.14 5.94 -14.10
N GLU A 37 -4.20 6.32 -13.38
CA GLU A 37 -4.89 7.58 -13.61
C GLU A 37 -3.96 8.77 -13.36
N LEU A 38 -3.21 8.76 -12.25
CA LEU A 38 -2.27 9.83 -11.92
C LEU A 38 -1.17 9.99 -12.98
N MET A 39 -0.61 8.89 -13.48
CA MET A 39 0.41 8.94 -14.54
C MET A 39 -0.16 9.51 -15.85
N LEU A 40 -1.38 9.14 -16.20
CA LEU A 40 -2.03 9.57 -17.45
C LEU A 40 -2.53 11.02 -17.42
N GLU A 41 -2.71 11.62 -16.24
CA GLU A 41 -2.95 13.07 -16.08
C GLU A 41 -1.89 13.91 -16.82
N HIS A 42 -0.64 13.44 -16.83
CA HIS A 42 0.49 14.12 -17.45
C HIS A 42 0.49 14.07 -18.99
N ALA A 43 -0.41 13.31 -19.62
CA ALA A 43 -0.59 13.36 -21.07
C ALA A 43 -1.25 14.68 -21.51
N TRP A 44 -2.00 15.33 -20.61
CA TRP A 44 -2.83 16.51 -20.91
C TRP A 44 -2.39 17.76 -20.15
N SER A 45 -1.49 17.63 -19.17
CA SER A 45 -1.00 18.73 -18.34
C SER A 45 0.52 18.84 -18.38
N ASN A 46 1.01 20.08 -18.49
CA ASN A 46 2.43 20.41 -18.37
C ASN A 46 2.81 20.95 -16.98
N GLN A 47 1.93 20.78 -15.98
CA GLN A 47 2.13 21.27 -14.63
C GLN A 47 2.20 20.11 -13.63
N PRO A 48 3.02 20.21 -12.57
CA PRO A 48 3.02 19.23 -11.50
C PRO A 48 1.63 19.10 -10.85
N VAL A 49 1.28 17.89 -10.44
CA VAL A 49 -0.01 17.62 -9.82
C VAL A 49 0.07 17.90 -8.32
N ASN A 50 -0.85 18.73 -7.80
CA ASN A 50 -1.05 18.83 -6.36
C ASN A 50 -1.71 17.52 -5.87
N LEU A 51 -0.89 16.62 -5.34
CA LEU A 51 -1.31 15.25 -5.04
C LEU A 51 -2.47 15.17 -4.04
N GLU A 52 -2.51 16.04 -3.02
CA GLU A 52 -3.58 15.99 -2.01
C GLU A 52 -4.92 16.43 -2.57
N SER A 53 -4.94 17.56 -3.30
CA SER A 53 -6.14 18.03 -3.97
C SER A 53 -6.62 17.03 -5.03
N TRP A 54 -5.68 16.48 -5.79
CA TRP A 54 -5.98 15.50 -6.82
C TRP A 54 -6.55 14.20 -6.24
N LEU A 55 -6.00 13.69 -5.13
CA LEU A 55 -6.52 12.48 -4.46
C LEU A 55 -7.92 12.67 -3.88
N LYS A 56 -8.22 13.85 -3.32
CA LYS A 56 -9.58 14.18 -2.88
C LYS A 56 -10.57 14.16 -4.04
N GLY A 57 -10.20 14.80 -5.15
CA GLY A 57 -11.00 14.78 -6.38
C GLY A 57 -11.12 13.38 -7.00
N TYR A 58 -10.05 12.58 -6.94
CA TYR A 58 -10.04 11.18 -7.39
C TYR A 58 -11.05 10.35 -6.61
N ALA A 59 -11.02 10.43 -5.28
CA ALA A 59 -11.95 9.71 -4.41
C ALA A 59 -13.41 10.09 -4.73
N GLU A 60 -13.70 11.39 -4.86
CA GLU A 60 -15.05 11.88 -5.19
C GLU A 60 -15.52 11.36 -6.57
N ARG A 61 -14.69 11.48 -7.61
CA ARG A 61 -15.05 11.02 -8.97
C ARG A 61 -15.22 9.50 -9.03
N ARG A 62 -14.35 8.75 -8.35
CA ARG A 62 -14.37 7.29 -8.33
C ARG A 62 -15.55 6.74 -7.53
N TYR A 63 -15.90 7.38 -6.43
CA TYR A 63 -16.98 6.94 -5.56
C TYR A 63 -18.34 7.55 -5.94
N GLY A 64 -18.35 8.57 -6.80
CA GLY A 64 -19.56 9.24 -7.28
C GLY A 64 -20.18 10.22 -6.28
N ALA A 65 -19.55 10.42 -5.12
CA ALA A 65 -20.00 11.34 -4.09
C ALA A 65 -18.81 11.81 -3.23
N LYS A 66 -18.91 13.03 -2.73
CA LYS A 66 -17.96 13.56 -1.76
C LYS A 66 -18.23 12.96 -0.38
N ASN A 67 -17.21 12.42 0.26
CA ASN A 67 -17.32 11.87 1.60
C ASN A 67 -16.00 12.11 2.37
N ILE A 68 -16.10 12.71 3.55
CA ILE A 68 -14.92 13.12 4.33
C ILE A 68 -14.09 11.93 4.82
N HIS A 69 -14.74 10.81 5.13
CA HIS A 69 -14.05 9.61 5.55
C HIS A 69 -13.26 8.98 4.39
N ALA A 70 -13.85 8.94 3.19
CA ALA A 70 -13.12 8.54 1.98
C ALA A 70 -11.89 9.44 1.71
N GLU A 71 -12.03 10.76 1.80
CA GLU A 71 -10.90 11.68 1.65
C GLU A 71 -9.79 11.41 2.67
N ASN A 72 -10.17 11.22 3.94
CA ASN A 72 -9.22 10.92 5.02
C ASN A 72 -8.51 9.58 4.80
N ALA A 73 -9.23 8.55 4.36
CA ALA A 73 -8.64 7.25 4.02
C ALA A 73 -7.56 7.41 2.96
N TRP A 74 -7.82 8.16 1.89
CA TRP A 74 -6.84 8.40 0.82
C TRP A 74 -5.60 9.18 1.29
N MET A 75 -5.73 10.09 2.26
CA MET A 75 -4.57 10.75 2.87
C MET A 75 -3.69 9.77 3.66
N ILE A 76 -4.31 8.81 4.35
CA ILE A 76 -3.59 7.77 5.10
C ILE A 76 -2.92 6.80 4.13
N LEU A 77 -3.62 6.36 3.07
CA LEU A 77 -3.07 5.50 2.03
C LEU A 77 -1.87 6.15 1.32
N LYS A 78 -1.96 7.45 1.00
CA LYS A 78 -0.85 8.26 0.46
C LYS A 78 0.40 8.16 1.34
N ASN A 79 0.23 8.27 2.65
CA ASN A 79 1.35 8.33 3.60
C ASN A 79 1.88 6.94 4.00
N THR A 80 1.14 5.87 3.68
CA THR A 80 1.49 4.47 4.02
C THR A 80 1.84 3.67 2.77
N VAL A 81 0.87 2.95 2.19
CA VAL A 81 1.05 2.00 1.09
C VAL A 81 1.56 2.65 -0.20
N TYR A 82 1.27 3.94 -0.42
CA TYR A 82 1.74 4.69 -1.59
C TYR A 82 3.00 5.54 -1.32
N ASN A 83 3.65 5.36 -0.16
CA ASN A 83 4.86 6.11 0.24
C ASN A 83 6.17 5.29 0.13
N GLY A 84 6.22 4.28 -0.75
CA GLY A 84 7.31 3.31 -0.81
C GLY A 84 8.56 3.68 -1.62
N GLY A 85 8.60 4.89 -2.22
CA GLY A 85 9.68 5.27 -3.13
C GLY A 85 9.75 4.41 -4.41
N ILE A 86 10.85 4.54 -5.16
CA ILE A 86 11.08 3.76 -6.38
C ILE A 86 11.64 2.39 -5.98
N SER A 87 10.87 1.34 -6.21
CA SER A 87 11.28 -0.05 -5.97
C SER A 87 10.76 -0.97 -7.07
N SER A 88 11.39 -2.14 -7.21
CA SER A 88 10.96 -3.18 -8.16
C SER A 88 9.81 -3.97 -7.54
N GLY A 89 8.57 -3.56 -7.84
CA GLY A 89 7.34 -4.22 -7.35
C GLY A 89 6.95 -3.85 -5.91
N GLY A 90 5.75 -4.28 -5.52
CA GLY A 90 5.22 -4.09 -4.17
C GLY A 90 5.64 -5.20 -3.20
N PRO A 91 5.46 -4.99 -1.88
CA PRO A 91 5.67 -6.05 -0.89
C PRO A 91 4.73 -7.24 -1.13
N GLU A 92 5.25 -8.46 -1.02
CA GLU A 92 4.49 -9.70 -1.18
C GLU A 92 4.05 -10.25 0.19
N SER A 93 2.82 -10.78 0.26
CA SER A 93 2.29 -11.38 1.49
C SER A 93 2.84 -12.79 1.73
N MET A 94 3.06 -13.16 3.00
CA MET A 94 3.34 -14.54 3.37
C MET A 94 2.23 -15.53 3.00
N ILE A 95 1.00 -15.07 2.77
CA ILE A 95 -0.11 -15.93 2.35
C ILE A 95 0.15 -16.56 0.97
N VAL A 96 0.80 -15.83 0.06
CA VAL A 96 1.10 -16.30 -1.30
C VAL A 96 2.47 -16.96 -1.42
N ALA A 97 3.28 -16.89 -0.35
CA ALA A 97 4.57 -17.53 -0.31
C ALA A 97 4.42 -19.06 -0.23
N ARG A 98 5.41 -19.80 -0.75
CA ARG A 98 5.50 -21.24 -0.50
C ARG A 98 5.58 -21.48 1.02
N PRO A 99 4.72 -22.35 1.60
CA PRO A 99 4.75 -22.62 3.03
C PRO A 99 6.14 -23.08 3.50
N GLY A 100 6.62 -22.45 4.57
CA GLY A 100 7.93 -22.71 5.13
C GLY A 100 8.33 -21.65 6.16
N PHE A 101 9.46 -21.90 6.81
CA PHE A 101 10.05 -20.95 7.76
C PHE A 101 10.81 -19.84 7.03
N MET A 102 11.10 -18.71 7.68
CA MET A 102 11.69 -17.52 7.03
C MET A 102 12.95 -17.84 6.21
N ASN A 103 13.72 -18.83 6.66
CA ASN A 103 15.02 -19.26 6.13
C ASN A 103 14.88 -19.99 4.79
N SER A 104 13.66 -20.41 4.43
CA SER A 104 13.33 -21.16 3.21
C SER A 104 12.57 -20.33 2.18
N ARG A 105 12.42 -19.02 2.39
CA ARG A 105 11.67 -18.13 1.49
C ARG A 105 12.31 -18.10 0.11
N ARG A 106 11.59 -18.59 -0.88
CA ARG A 106 11.83 -18.29 -2.28
C ARG A 106 10.71 -17.37 -2.75
N TRP A 107 11.09 -16.19 -3.24
CA TRP A 107 10.23 -15.33 -4.06
C TRP A 107 9.08 -14.71 -3.26
N ALA A 108 9.36 -14.29 -2.01
CA ALA A 108 8.43 -13.54 -1.17
C ALA A 108 9.20 -12.43 -0.44
N ASN A 109 8.95 -11.17 -0.80
CA ASN A 109 9.50 -9.99 -0.13
C ASN A 109 8.46 -9.30 0.77
N PRO A 110 8.38 -9.61 2.07
CA PRO A 110 7.40 -9.01 2.98
C PRO A 110 7.76 -7.59 3.44
N LYS A 111 8.93 -7.05 3.03
CA LYS A 111 9.44 -5.78 3.55
C LYS A 111 8.53 -4.64 3.10
N LYS A 112 8.02 -3.89 4.08
CA LYS A 112 7.17 -2.71 3.87
C LYS A 112 7.96 -1.43 4.13
N PHE A 113 7.52 -0.35 3.52
CA PHE A 113 8.07 1.00 3.71
C PHE A 113 7.24 1.83 4.71
N TYR A 114 6.29 1.20 5.40
CA TYR A 114 5.38 1.79 6.37
C TYR A 114 5.15 0.81 7.52
N ASP A 115 4.73 1.29 8.70
CA ASP A 115 4.28 0.40 9.79
C ASP A 115 2.90 -0.18 9.44
N PRO A 116 2.73 -1.51 9.39
CA PRO A 116 1.44 -2.18 9.23
C PRO A 116 0.25 -1.58 10.00
N LYS A 117 0.49 -1.08 11.22
CA LYS A 117 -0.55 -0.51 12.09
C LYS A 117 -1.08 0.81 11.55
N ASP A 118 -0.24 1.59 10.88
CA ASP A 118 -0.61 2.90 10.33
C ASP A 118 -1.61 2.79 9.17
N LEU A 119 -1.77 1.60 8.58
CA LEU A 119 -2.78 1.33 7.55
C LEU A 119 -4.18 1.09 8.12
N ILE A 120 -4.29 0.64 9.39
CA ILE A 120 -5.58 0.29 10.01
C ILE A 120 -6.54 1.49 10.02
N PRO A 121 -6.12 2.72 10.38
CA PRO A 121 -6.98 3.89 10.28
C PRO A 121 -7.57 4.14 8.90
N ALA A 122 -6.87 3.78 7.80
CA ALA A 122 -7.45 3.92 6.46
C ALA A 122 -8.64 2.98 6.25
N LEU A 123 -8.54 1.73 6.72
CA LEU A 123 -9.64 0.77 6.68
C LEU A 123 -10.83 1.24 7.53
N GLU A 124 -10.56 1.76 8.74
CA GLU A 124 -11.61 2.32 9.61
C GLU A 124 -12.36 3.47 8.94
N GLN A 125 -11.64 4.36 8.26
CA GLN A 125 -12.26 5.46 7.50
C GLN A 125 -13.09 4.94 6.31
N LEU A 126 -12.61 3.95 5.55
CA LEU A 126 -13.41 3.35 4.48
C LEU A 126 -14.66 2.66 5.03
N LEU A 127 -14.56 1.95 6.15
CA LEU A 127 -15.73 1.35 6.82
C LEU A 127 -16.71 2.43 7.30
N ALA A 128 -16.24 3.56 7.83
CA ALA A 128 -17.10 4.68 8.22
C ALA A 128 -17.83 5.32 7.02
N ALA A 129 -17.25 5.28 5.81
CA ALA A 129 -17.87 5.77 4.59
C ALA A 129 -18.88 4.78 3.96
N SER A 130 -18.91 3.53 4.44
CA SER A 130 -19.56 2.43 3.73
C SER A 130 -21.07 2.58 3.58
N ASP A 131 -21.77 3.15 4.56
CA ASP A 131 -23.22 3.33 4.47
C ASP A 131 -23.63 4.25 3.31
N GLU A 132 -22.83 5.27 3.02
CA GLU A 132 -23.08 6.24 1.96
C GLU A 132 -22.54 5.75 0.60
N LEU A 133 -21.38 5.07 0.58
CA LEU A 133 -20.65 4.75 -0.64
C LEU A 133 -20.80 3.30 -1.13
N LYS A 134 -21.48 2.42 -0.38
CA LYS A 134 -21.62 0.98 -0.71
C LYS A 134 -22.19 0.67 -2.09
N SER A 135 -22.91 1.58 -2.73
CA SER A 135 -23.44 1.37 -4.08
C SER A 135 -22.41 1.65 -5.20
N SER A 136 -21.28 2.27 -4.88
CA SER A 136 -20.20 2.51 -5.84
C SER A 136 -19.30 1.29 -5.97
N GLU A 137 -19.16 0.78 -7.20
CA GLU A 137 -18.24 -0.32 -7.52
C GLU A 137 -16.78 0.04 -7.22
N GLY A 138 -16.37 1.28 -7.49
CA GLY A 138 -15.04 1.77 -7.18
C GLY A 138 -14.74 1.75 -5.68
N PHE A 139 -15.73 2.14 -4.87
CA PHE A 139 -15.63 2.07 -3.41
C PHE A 139 -15.58 0.63 -2.90
N GLN A 140 -16.45 -0.25 -3.42
CA GLN A 140 -16.44 -1.67 -3.04
C GLN A 140 -15.09 -2.32 -3.33
N TYR A 141 -14.51 -2.05 -4.50
CA TYR A 141 -13.19 -2.52 -4.88
C TYR A 141 -12.13 -2.06 -3.88
N ASP A 142 -12.06 -0.75 -3.61
CA ASP A 142 -11.02 -0.18 -2.76
C ASP A 142 -11.17 -0.63 -1.29
N LEU A 143 -12.40 -0.79 -0.80
CA LEU A 143 -12.67 -1.34 0.53
C LEU A 143 -12.15 -2.77 0.65
N VAL A 144 -12.41 -3.62 -0.35
CA VAL A 144 -11.91 -5.00 -0.38
C VAL A 144 -10.39 -5.03 -0.47
N ASP A 145 -9.79 -4.20 -1.33
CA ASP A 145 -8.35 -4.19 -1.54
C ASP A 145 -7.58 -3.75 -0.28
N VAL A 146 -8.05 -2.69 0.39
CA VAL A 146 -7.48 -2.24 1.67
C VAL A 146 -7.69 -3.27 2.77
N THR A 147 -8.88 -3.89 2.85
CA THR A 147 -9.13 -4.97 3.82
C THR A 147 -8.17 -6.14 3.60
N ARG A 148 -8.02 -6.59 2.36
CA ARG A 148 -7.09 -7.65 1.96
C ARG A 148 -5.65 -7.29 2.34
N GLN A 149 -5.24 -6.04 2.15
CA GLN A 149 -3.91 -5.57 2.52
C GLN A 149 -3.69 -5.55 4.05
N VAL A 150 -4.68 -5.13 4.84
CA VAL A 150 -4.61 -5.18 6.32
C VAL A 150 -4.49 -6.63 6.80
N LEU A 151 -5.26 -7.56 6.21
CA LEU A 151 -5.16 -8.98 6.54
C LEU A 151 -3.82 -9.59 6.13
N ALA A 152 -3.29 -9.22 4.95
CA ALA A 152 -1.95 -9.62 4.52
C ALA A 152 -0.86 -9.14 5.49
N ASN A 153 -0.96 -7.89 5.96
CA ASN A 153 -0.07 -7.31 6.96
C ASN A 153 -0.13 -8.09 8.29
N TYR A 154 -1.33 -8.48 8.71
CA TYR A 154 -1.52 -9.29 9.92
C TYR A 154 -0.93 -10.69 9.76
N ALA A 155 -1.15 -11.35 8.62
CA ALA A 155 -0.60 -12.68 8.34
C ALA A 155 0.93 -12.71 8.43
N ASP A 156 1.61 -11.67 7.97
CA ASP A 156 3.07 -11.57 8.11
C ASP A 156 3.52 -11.50 9.57
N THR A 157 2.71 -10.88 10.43
CA THR A 157 2.97 -10.81 11.87
C THR A 157 2.78 -12.18 12.53
N VAL A 158 1.71 -12.88 12.18
CA VAL A 158 1.47 -14.26 12.64
C VAL A 158 2.59 -15.19 12.19
N HIS A 159 3.02 -15.09 10.92
CA HIS A 159 4.13 -15.90 10.39
C HIS A 159 5.41 -15.67 11.19
N ARG A 160 5.76 -14.42 11.52
CA ARG A 160 6.93 -14.13 12.36
C ARG A 160 6.84 -14.80 13.74
N CYS A 161 5.68 -14.79 14.39
CA CYS A 161 5.48 -15.50 15.67
C CYS A 161 5.74 -17.01 15.51
N THR A 162 5.24 -17.64 14.44
CA THR A 162 5.46 -19.08 14.19
C THR A 162 6.95 -19.41 14.04
N ASN A 163 7.73 -18.56 13.35
CA ASN A 163 9.17 -18.77 13.23
C ASN A 163 9.88 -18.61 14.58
N ALA A 164 9.51 -17.60 15.38
CA ALA A 164 10.09 -17.39 16.70
C ALA A 164 9.85 -18.59 17.64
N MET A 165 8.64 -19.19 17.59
CA MET A 165 8.33 -20.41 18.35
C MET A 165 9.24 -21.59 17.97
N GLN A 166 9.54 -21.74 16.68
CA GLN A 166 10.46 -22.78 16.20
C GLN A 166 11.89 -22.58 16.73
N GLU A 167 12.39 -21.34 16.70
CA GLU A 167 13.77 -21.02 17.09
C GLU A 167 14.00 -21.07 18.61
N THR A 168 12.95 -20.80 19.41
CA THR A 168 13.05 -20.68 20.87
C THR A 168 12.52 -21.90 21.64
N SER A 169 11.92 -22.88 20.98
CA SER A 169 11.25 -24.04 21.64
C SER A 169 10.11 -23.64 22.60
N LEU A 170 9.54 -22.44 22.46
CA LEU A 170 8.41 -21.95 23.27
C LEU A 170 7.09 -22.62 22.84
N HIS A 171 6.24 -22.98 23.82
CA HIS A 171 4.95 -23.64 23.57
C HIS A 171 3.84 -22.63 23.22
N CYS A 172 2.89 -23.08 22.38
CA CYS A 172 1.78 -22.30 21.79
C CYS A 172 0.84 -21.61 22.81
N GLY A 173 0.98 -21.88 24.12
CA GLY A 173 0.16 -21.32 25.21
C GLY A 173 0.78 -20.13 25.97
N GLU A 174 2.05 -19.81 25.75
CA GLU A 174 2.76 -18.76 26.52
C GLU A 174 2.73 -17.38 25.85
N ILE A 175 2.27 -17.30 24.60
CA ILE A 175 2.25 -16.05 23.83
C ILE A 175 0.80 -15.65 23.57
N ARG A 176 0.23 -14.82 24.46
CA ARG A 176 -0.97 -14.04 24.12
C ARG A 176 -0.62 -13.09 22.97
N THR A 177 -1.53 -12.82 22.04
CA THR A 177 -1.30 -11.91 20.90
C THR A 177 -0.69 -10.53 21.24
N PRO A 178 -0.84 -9.94 22.45
CA PRO A 178 -0.10 -8.73 22.84
C PRO A 178 1.37 -8.96 23.24
N HIS A 179 1.84 -10.21 23.35
CA HIS A 179 3.22 -10.57 23.75
C HIS A 179 4.15 -10.88 22.58
N CYS A 180 3.63 -11.07 21.35
CA CYS A 180 4.50 -11.16 20.16
C CYS A 180 5.21 -9.83 19.83
N THR A 181 4.82 -8.71 20.43
CA THR A 181 5.50 -7.42 20.26
C THR A 181 6.75 -7.27 21.14
N ASN A 182 7.02 -8.23 22.03
CA ASN A 182 8.12 -8.18 23.01
C ASN A 182 9.00 -9.44 22.96
N ILE A 183 9.09 -10.12 21.81
CA ILE A 183 10.04 -11.23 21.65
C ILE A 183 11.44 -10.61 21.51
N PRO A 184 12.39 -10.87 22.43
CA PRO A 184 13.72 -10.31 22.32
C PRO A 184 14.43 -10.94 21.12
N THR A 185 14.63 -10.17 20.05
CA THR A 185 15.67 -10.49 19.08
C THR A 185 17.00 -10.26 19.77
N GLY A 186 17.84 -11.29 19.84
CA GLY A 186 19.11 -11.32 20.56
C GLY A 186 20.19 -10.33 20.09
N ASN A 187 19.82 -9.22 19.45
CA ASN A 187 20.57 -7.98 19.29
C ASN A 187 19.61 -6.90 18.76
N GLY A 188 19.11 -6.05 19.65
CA GLY A 188 18.35 -4.85 19.31
C GLY A 188 16.84 -5.06 19.22
N LEU A 189 16.12 -4.36 20.09
CA LEU A 189 14.68 -4.18 20.06
C LEU A 189 14.26 -3.56 18.72
N ALA A 190 13.38 -4.25 17.99
CA ALA A 190 12.58 -3.64 16.94
C ALA A 190 11.17 -4.27 16.95
N CYS A 191 10.22 -3.52 17.47
CA CYS A 191 8.79 -3.56 17.15
C CYS A 191 8.34 -2.14 16.87
#